data_AF-S3BJJ3-F1
#
_entry.id   AF-S3BJJ3-F1
#
_cell.length_a   1.000
_cell.length_b   1.000
_cell.length_c   1.000
_cell.angle_alpha   90.00
_cell.angle_beta   90.00
_cell.angle_gamma   90.00
#
_symmetry.space_group_name_H-M   'P 1'
#
loop_
_entity.id
_entity.type
_entity.pdbx_description
1 polymer ?
#
loop_
_entity_poly.entity_id
_entity_poly.type
_entity_poly.pdbx_seq_one_letter_code
_entity_poly.pdbx_strand_id
1 'polypeptide(L)'
;MISKLAAIDFTLYPEDALGDAYEYLISQFASESGKKAGEFYTPHAVSTLIARIVTHGQDTKYGFTVYDPTCGSGSLLLQIRNFIKDDVKNGIDRTHAVQYFGQEIKNQTFNLARMNMMLHRVPGSLQHLRNGDTLDADWPTDEPTNFDAVVMNPPYSQKYDAVDGLLTDPRFAPYKKLPPASKADFAFLLHGFYHLKDTGTMGIVLPHGVLFRGGVEGTIREELLKKGNIYAVIGLPAGIFFSTGIPTCIVVLKKNNPDRSVFFIDGSKEFRKKRAKNFLDPEHIEKLYTTYVDRKDVEKYAHLATYDEIEKNDFNLNIPRYVDSSEEEEGIDLQATFDELAKLEEEEKEVDAKLAEFFRELGIDFGGEVR
;
A
#
# COMPACT_ATOMS: atom_id res chain seq x y z
N MET A 1 4.42 7.65 -37.53
CA MET A 1 4.17 7.70 -36.07
C MET A 1 3.72 9.10 -35.66
N ILE A 2 4.49 10.16 -35.96
CA ILE A 2 4.10 11.56 -35.76
C ILE A 2 2.76 11.92 -36.44
N SER A 3 2.53 11.42 -37.66
CA SER A 3 1.28 11.64 -38.41
C SER A 3 0.01 11.10 -37.74
N LYS A 4 0.12 10.12 -36.83
CA LYS A 4 -1.04 9.60 -36.09
C LYS A 4 -1.42 10.50 -34.90
N LEU A 5 -0.44 11.19 -34.30
CA LEU A 5 -0.67 12.14 -33.21
C LEU A 5 -1.17 13.49 -33.74
N ALA A 6 -0.72 13.91 -34.92
CA ALA A 6 -1.14 15.17 -35.55
C ALA A 6 -2.65 15.23 -35.87
N ALA A 7 -3.33 14.09 -35.91
CA ALA A 7 -4.77 14.01 -36.14
C ALA A 7 -5.60 14.21 -34.86
N ILE A 8 -4.97 14.27 -33.69
CA ILE A 8 -5.66 14.46 -32.40
C ILE A 8 -5.60 15.95 -32.05
N ASP A 9 -6.76 16.59 -31.98
CA ASP A 9 -6.89 17.97 -31.52
C ASP A 9 -7.20 18.00 -30.02
N PHE A 10 -6.17 18.24 -29.20
CA PHE A 10 -6.30 18.30 -27.74
C PHE A 10 -7.09 19.53 -27.24
N THR A 11 -7.38 20.51 -28.09
CA THR A 11 -8.22 21.67 -27.70
C THR A 11 -9.70 21.34 -27.61
N LEU A 12 -10.12 20.20 -28.18
CA LEU A 12 -11.51 19.72 -28.15
C LEU A 12 -11.89 18.99 -26.85
N TYR A 13 -10.94 18.81 -25.93
CA TYR A 13 -11.13 18.04 -24.71
C TYR A 13 -10.97 18.93 -23.45
N PRO A 14 -11.50 18.49 -22.29
CA PRO A 14 -11.26 19.18 -21.02
C PRO A 14 -9.77 19.38 -20.73
N GLU A 15 -9.45 20.39 -19.92
CA GLU A 15 -8.05 20.77 -19.66
C GLU A 15 -7.18 19.62 -19.13
N ASP A 16 -7.77 18.72 -18.35
CA ASP A 16 -7.10 17.56 -17.75
C ASP A 16 -6.96 16.36 -18.69
N ALA A 17 -7.66 16.33 -19.83
CA ALA A 17 -7.75 15.13 -20.67
C ALA A 17 -6.39 14.67 -21.23
N LEU A 18 -5.49 15.61 -21.53
CA LEU A 18 -4.14 15.29 -21.99
C LEU A 18 -3.29 14.68 -20.85
N GLY A 19 -3.43 15.21 -19.63
CA GLY A 19 -2.78 14.68 -18.43
C GLY A 19 -3.25 13.26 -18.13
N ASP A 20 -4.58 13.05 -18.12
CA ASP A 20 -5.19 11.74 -17.88
C ASP A 20 -4.77 10.70 -18.93
N ALA A 21 -4.70 11.10 -20.20
CA ALA A 21 -4.20 10.23 -21.27
C ALA A 21 -2.73 9.86 -21.05
N TYR A 22 -1.91 10.80 -20.57
CA TYR A 22 -0.51 10.54 -20.25
C TYR A 22 -0.35 9.60 -19.05
N GLU A 23 -1.13 9.80 -17.98
CA GLU A 23 -1.19 8.89 -16.83
C GLU A 23 -1.60 7.47 -17.25
N TYR A 24 -2.59 7.36 -18.13
CA TYR A 24 -2.99 6.07 -18.68
C TYR A 24 -1.82 5.39 -19.41
N LEU A 25 -1.07 6.13 -20.23
CA LEU A 25 0.11 5.60 -20.94
C LEU A 25 1.21 5.17 -19.96
N ILE A 26 1.52 5.97 -18.93
CA ILE A 26 2.48 5.61 -17.87
C ILE A 26 2.06 4.30 -17.19
N SER A 27 0.77 4.18 -16.86
CA SER A 27 0.19 2.97 -16.26
C SER A 27 0.34 1.74 -17.17
N GLN A 28 0.10 1.88 -18.48
CA GLN A 28 0.32 0.79 -19.44
C GLN A 28 1.80 0.41 -19.52
N PHE A 29 2.71 1.39 -19.61
CA PHE A 29 4.16 1.12 -19.62
C PHE A 29 4.62 0.41 -18.34
N ALA A 30 4.11 0.81 -17.17
CA ALA A 30 4.41 0.17 -15.90
C ALA A 30 3.91 -1.28 -15.85
N SER A 31 2.71 -1.53 -16.39
CA SER A 31 2.14 -2.88 -16.50
C SER A 31 2.94 -3.79 -17.44
N GLU A 32 3.44 -3.26 -18.58
CA GLU A 32 4.15 -4.05 -19.60
C GLU A 32 5.65 -4.25 -19.29
N SER A 33 6.28 -3.32 -18.57
CA SER A 33 7.74 -3.32 -18.34
C SER A 33 8.23 -4.36 -17.30
N GLY A 34 7.33 -5.14 -16.69
CA GLY A 34 7.69 -6.23 -15.77
C GLY A 34 8.42 -5.77 -14.49
N LYS A 35 9.26 -6.66 -13.93
CA LYS A 35 9.88 -6.51 -12.58
C LYS A 35 10.70 -5.23 -12.37
N LYS A 36 11.20 -4.58 -13.42
CA LYS A 36 12.08 -3.40 -13.32
C LYS A 36 11.34 -2.05 -13.26
N ALA A 37 10.01 -2.05 -13.42
CA ALA A 37 9.20 -0.83 -13.51
C ALA A 37 8.40 -0.46 -12.25
N GLY A 38 8.31 -1.36 -11.27
CA GLY A 38 7.53 -1.08 -10.05
C GLY A 38 8.09 -0.01 -9.13
N GLU A 39 9.29 0.48 -9.42
CA GLU A 39 9.94 1.52 -8.63
C GLU A 39 9.51 2.94 -9.05
N PHE A 40 8.78 3.11 -10.16
CA PHE A 40 8.39 4.44 -10.64
C PHE A 40 6.88 4.72 -10.70
N TYR A 41 6.01 3.72 -10.53
CA TYR A 41 4.56 3.91 -10.63
C TYR A 41 3.79 3.21 -9.51
N THR A 42 2.91 3.97 -8.87
CA THR A 42 1.95 3.48 -7.88
C THR A 42 0.61 3.27 -8.57
N PRO A 43 -0.03 2.09 -8.48
CA PRO A 43 -1.34 1.86 -9.08
C PRO A 43 -2.35 2.95 -8.69
N HIS A 44 -3.03 3.53 -9.68
CA HIS A 44 -3.95 4.67 -9.49
C HIS A 44 -4.91 4.48 -8.31
N ALA A 45 -5.49 3.30 -8.14
CA ALA A 45 -6.41 3.01 -7.03
C ALA A 45 -5.75 3.13 -5.64
N VAL A 46 -4.49 2.69 -5.51
CA VAL A 46 -3.71 2.86 -4.27
C VAL A 46 -3.38 4.33 -4.05
N SER A 47 -2.98 5.04 -5.12
CA SER A 47 -2.71 6.48 -5.06
C SER A 47 -3.95 7.27 -4.62
N THR A 48 -5.12 6.93 -5.14
CA THR A 48 -6.42 7.50 -4.76
C THR A 48 -6.70 7.28 -3.27
N LEU A 49 -6.51 6.06 -2.76
CA LEU A 49 -6.72 5.77 -1.35
C LEU A 49 -5.77 6.59 -0.45
N ILE A 50 -4.47 6.61 -0.77
CA ILE A 50 -3.47 7.39 -0.01
C ILE A 50 -3.81 8.88 -0.05
N ALA A 51 -4.11 9.43 -1.23
CA ALA A 51 -4.43 10.84 -1.39
C ALA A 51 -5.64 11.25 -0.56
N ARG A 52 -6.74 10.45 -0.58
CA ARG A 52 -7.90 10.67 0.28
C ARG A 52 -7.55 10.64 1.77
N ILE A 53 -6.72 9.70 2.19
CA ILE A 53 -6.30 9.54 3.60
C ILE A 53 -5.51 10.76 4.07
N VAL A 54 -4.54 11.24 3.29
CA VAL A 54 -3.62 12.31 3.73
C VAL A 54 -4.23 13.71 3.63
N THR A 55 -5.23 13.92 2.77
CA THR A 55 -5.97 15.19 2.69
C THR A 55 -7.15 15.25 3.66
N HIS A 56 -7.53 14.13 4.28
CA HIS A 56 -8.67 14.08 5.19
C HIS A 56 -8.52 15.10 6.34
N GLY A 57 -9.53 15.98 6.48
CA GLY A 57 -9.54 17.05 7.48
C GLY A 57 -8.69 18.29 7.12
N GLN A 58 -8.00 18.28 5.98
CA GLN A 58 -7.19 19.40 5.48
C GLN A 58 -7.46 19.73 3.99
N ASP A 59 -8.51 19.15 3.42
CA ASP A 59 -8.94 19.28 2.02
C ASP A 59 -9.34 20.72 1.63
N THR A 60 -9.56 21.61 2.60
CA THR A 60 -9.89 23.03 2.37
C THR A 60 -8.70 23.97 2.62
N LYS A 61 -7.47 23.45 2.77
CA LYS A 61 -6.28 24.27 2.99
C LYS A 61 -5.79 24.90 1.68
N TYR A 62 -5.64 26.22 1.66
CA TYR A 62 -4.99 26.92 0.56
C TYR A 62 -3.48 26.68 0.60
N GLY A 63 -2.86 26.45 -0.56
CA GLY A 63 -1.41 26.23 -0.64
C GLY A 63 -0.95 24.91 -0.03
N PHE A 64 -1.81 23.88 -0.02
CA PHE A 64 -1.51 22.57 0.56
C PHE A 64 -0.19 22.03 0.02
N THR A 65 0.70 21.63 0.92
CA THR A 65 2.07 21.20 0.59
C THR A 65 2.16 19.67 0.68
N VAL A 66 2.55 19.02 -0.41
CA VAL A 66 2.78 17.56 -0.45
C VAL A 66 4.22 17.23 -0.84
N TYR A 67 4.81 16.24 -0.18
CA TYR A 67 6.13 15.72 -0.48
C TYR A 67 6.13 14.21 -0.79
N ASP A 68 6.82 13.82 -1.86
CA ASP A 68 7.15 12.43 -2.18
C ASP A 68 8.66 12.30 -2.45
N PRO A 69 9.45 11.85 -1.47
CA PRO A 69 10.89 11.64 -1.64
C PRO A 69 11.26 10.49 -2.58
N THR A 70 10.29 9.75 -3.12
CA THR A 70 10.50 8.63 -4.03
C THR A 70 9.48 8.71 -5.17
N CYS A 71 9.34 9.90 -5.76
CA CYS A 71 8.13 10.27 -6.49
C CYS A 71 7.88 9.49 -7.77
N GLY A 72 8.89 8.79 -8.32
CA GLY A 72 8.73 8.07 -9.57
C GLY A 72 8.25 9.00 -10.68
N SER A 73 7.16 8.63 -11.35
CA SER A 73 6.50 9.44 -12.38
C SER A 73 5.74 10.66 -11.86
N GLY A 74 5.70 10.92 -10.54
CA GLY A 74 4.92 11.99 -9.93
C GLY A 74 3.42 11.74 -9.90
N SER A 75 2.94 10.58 -10.34
CA SER A 75 1.51 10.23 -10.41
C SER A 75 0.83 10.26 -9.03
N LEU A 76 1.52 9.79 -7.99
CA LEU A 76 0.99 9.84 -6.61
C LEU A 76 0.88 11.28 -6.09
N LEU A 77 1.87 12.13 -6.39
CA LEU A 77 1.85 13.55 -6.05
C LEU A 77 0.65 14.26 -6.70
N LEU A 78 0.47 14.07 -8.02
CA LEU A 78 -0.60 14.71 -8.77
C LEU A 78 -2.00 14.31 -8.29
N GLN A 79 -2.14 13.10 -7.73
CA GLN A 79 -3.42 12.61 -7.22
C GLN A 79 -3.97 13.42 -6.04
N ILE A 80 -3.12 14.17 -5.33
CA ILE A 80 -3.51 14.96 -4.15
C ILE A 80 -4.53 16.04 -4.51
N ARG A 81 -4.34 16.74 -5.64
CA ARG A 81 -5.20 17.88 -6.03
C ARG A 81 -6.65 17.46 -6.21
N ASN A 82 -6.89 16.22 -6.63
CA ASN A 82 -8.23 15.67 -6.85
C ASN A 82 -9.04 15.54 -5.55
N PHE A 83 -8.39 15.68 -4.38
CA PHE A 83 -9.02 15.63 -3.06
C PHE A 83 -8.88 16.95 -2.28
N ILE A 84 -8.50 18.04 -2.96
CA ILE A 84 -8.56 19.40 -2.44
C ILE A 84 -9.87 20.04 -2.94
N LYS A 85 -10.52 20.82 -2.07
CA LYS A 85 -11.83 21.43 -2.31
C LYS A 85 -11.74 22.94 -2.44
N ASP A 86 -12.08 23.44 -3.62
CA ASP A 86 -12.15 24.87 -3.90
C ASP A 86 -13.26 25.57 -3.11
N ASP A 87 -13.06 26.86 -2.83
CA ASP A 87 -14.09 27.72 -2.29
C ASP A 87 -14.79 28.46 -3.42
N VAL A 88 -15.73 27.77 -4.07
CA VAL A 88 -16.49 28.34 -5.21
C VAL A 88 -17.22 29.63 -4.80
N LYS A 89 -17.67 29.72 -3.55
CA LYS A 89 -18.40 30.89 -3.03
C LYS A 89 -17.51 32.13 -2.95
N ASN A 90 -16.26 31.96 -2.53
CA ASN A 90 -15.30 33.06 -2.37
C ASN A 90 -14.31 33.18 -3.55
N GLY A 91 -14.44 32.35 -4.59
CA GLY A 91 -13.56 32.35 -5.77
C GLY A 91 -12.13 31.92 -5.46
N ILE A 92 -11.91 31.08 -4.44
CA ILE A 92 -10.57 30.61 -4.07
C ILE A 92 -10.29 29.27 -4.73
N ASP A 93 -9.37 29.27 -5.68
CA ASP A 93 -8.81 28.08 -6.30
C ASP A 93 -7.70 27.50 -5.40
N ARG A 94 -8.03 26.43 -4.68
CA ARG A 94 -7.12 25.69 -3.80
C ARG A 94 -6.49 24.52 -4.54
N THR A 95 -7.24 23.90 -5.45
CA THR A 95 -6.81 22.76 -6.28
C THR A 95 -5.55 23.09 -7.08
N HIS A 96 -5.51 24.26 -7.72
CA HIS A 96 -4.34 24.71 -8.49
C HIS A 96 -3.30 25.47 -7.66
N ALA A 97 -3.53 25.61 -6.34
CA ALA A 97 -2.58 26.20 -5.41
C ALA A 97 -1.72 25.16 -4.67
N VAL A 98 -1.95 23.85 -4.89
CA VAL A 98 -1.16 22.77 -4.29
C VAL A 98 0.30 22.90 -4.69
N GLN A 99 1.21 22.79 -3.72
CA GLN A 99 2.65 22.83 -3.92
C GLN A 99 3.23 21.41 -3.85
N TYR A 100 3.94 21.01 -4.90
CA TYR A 100 4.45 19.65 -5.06
C TYR A 100 5.95 19.62 -4.84
N PHE A 101 6.38 18.82 -3.88
CA PHE A 101 7.78 18.54 -3.62
C PHE A 101 8.03 17.07 -3.96
N GLY A 102 9.04 16.80 -4.78
CA GLY A 102 9.32 15.44 -5.23
C GLY A 102 10.80 15.20 -5.44
N GLN A 103 11.25 14.01 -5.08
CA GLN A 103 12.61 13.57 -5.33
C GLN A 103 12.61 12.21 -6.03
N GLU A 104 13.46 12.08 -7.05
CA GLU A 104 13.63 10.85 -7.83
C GLU A 104 15.10 10.64 -8.19
N ILE A 105 15.59 9.42 -8.03
CA ILE A 105 17.00 9.08 -8.25
C ILE A 105 17.33 8.88 -9.74
N LYS A 106 16.43 8.25 -10.51
CA LYS A 106 16.65 7.94 -11.92
C LYS A 106 16.30 9.14 -12.79
N ASN A 107 17.30 9.69 -13.49
CA ASN A 107 17.11 10.87 -14.34
C ASN A 107 15.98 10.71 -15.38
N GLN A 108 15.83 9.53 -15.98
CA GLN A 108 14.75 9.26 -16.95
C GLN A 108 13.37 9.37 -16.31
N THR A 109 13.19 8.77 -15.13
CA THR A 109 11.96 8.81 -14.35
C THR A 109 11.67 10.22 -13.82
N PHE A 110 12.70 10.92 -13.37
CA PHE A 110 12.60 12.33 -12.98
C PHE A 110 12.09 13.21 -14.12
N ASN A 111 12.60 13.02 -15.34
CA ASN A 111 12.10 13.73 -16.51
C ASN A 111 10.64 13.36 -16.83
N LEU A 112 10.24 12.11 -16.60
CA LEU A 112 8.85 11.67 -16.71
C LEU A 112 7.95 12.43 -15.73
N ALA A 113 8.34 12.58 -14.47
CA ALA A 113 7.60 13.36 -13.48
C ALA A 113 7.44 14.83 -13.87
N ARG A 114 8.51 15.45 -14.39
CA ARG A 114 8.46 16.82 -14.89
C ARG A 114 7.50 16.99 -16.07
N MET A 115 7.58 16.09 -17.06
CA MET A 115 6.64 16.10 -18.19
C MET A 115 5.20 15.90 -17.69
N ASN A 116 5.01 15.00 -16.73
CA ASN A 116 3.71 14.69 -16.17
C ASN A 116 3.08 15.92 -15.50
N MET A 117 3.82 16.62 -14.65
CA MET A 117 3.36 17.87 -14.03
C MET A 117 3.05 18.97 -15.06
N MET A 118 3.85 19.08 -16.13
CA MET A 118 3.59 20.03 -17.21
C MET A 118 2.31 19.72 -17.98
N LEU A 119 2.05 18.44 -18.28
CA LEU A 119 0.85 18.00 -19.00
C LEU A 119 -0.42 18.15 -18.15
N HIS A 120 -0.28 18.07 -16.83
CA HIS A 120 -1.34 18.40 -15.86
C HIS A 120 -1.40 19.89 -15.53
N ARG A 121 -0.66 20.74 -16.26
CA ARG A 121 -0.66 22.21 -16.16
C ARG A 121 -0.32 22.74 -14.77
N VAL A 122 0.47 22.01 -13.99
CA VAL A 122 0.97 22.53 -12.71
C VAL A 122 1.89 23.72 -13.01
N PRO A 123 1.66 24.92 -12.43
CA PRO A 123 2.56 26.06 -12.63
C PRO A 123 3.97 25.75 -12.15
N GLY A 124 4.99 26.20 -12.91
CA GLY A 124 6.40 25.92 -12.57
C GLY A 124 6.83 26.44 -11.18
N SER A 125 6.16 27.48 -10.66
CA SER A 125 6.38 28.01 -9.31
C SER A 125 5.89 27.09 -8.19
N LEU A 126 5.06 26.10 -8.49
CA LEU A 126 4.53 25.11 -7.54
C LEU A 126 5.17 23.72 -7.72
N GLN A 127 6.12 23.60 -8.67
CA GLN A 127 6.85 22.37 -8.95
C GLN A 127 8.25 22.46 -8.33
N HIS A 128 8.46 21.73 -7.23
CA HIS A 128 9.75 21.61 -6.58
C HIS A 128 10.23 20.16 -6.76
N LEU A 129 10.95 19.90 -7.86
CA LEU A 129 11.43 18.55 -8.18
C LEU A 129 12.96 18.50 -8.15
N ARG A 130 13.51 17.49 -7.45
CA ARG A 130 14.94 17.21 -7.39
C ARG A 130 15.28 15.85 -7.98
N ASN A 131 16.32 15.80 -8.82
CA ASN A 131 16.94 14.54 -9.21
C ASN A 131 18.11 14.22 -8.26
N GLY A 132 17.98 13.21 -7.42
CA GLY A 132 19.02 12.81 -6.48
C GLY A 132 18.61 11.64 -5.59
N ASP A 133 19.58 11.06 -4.88
CA ASP A 133 19.32 10.02 -3.89
C ASP A 133 18.81 10.63 -2.58
N THR A 134 17.67 10.12 -2.12
CA THR A 134 16.92 10.56 -0.94
C THR A 134 17.63 10.23 0.37
N LEU A 135 18.30 9.08 0.43
CA LEU A 135 18.95 8.62 1.66
C LEU A 135 20.37 9.16 1.78
N ASP A 136 21.06 9.38 0.65
CA ASP A 136 22.42 9.94 0.61
C ASP A 136 22.48 11.40 1.07
N ALA A 137 21.62 12.27 0.51
CA ALA A 137 21.63 13.69 0.80
C ALA A 137 20.22 14.21 1.04
N ASP A 138 19.99 14.70 2.26
CA ASP A 138 18.70 15.22 2.69
C ASP A 138 18.19 16.39 1.83
N TRP A 139 16.87 16.45 1.62
CA TRP A 139 16.21 17.52 0.86
C TRP A 139 14.69 17.50 1.11
N PRO A 140 14.02 18.68 1.12
CA PRO A 140 14.62 20.01 1.11
C PRO A 140 15.33 20.36 2.42
N THR A 141 16.44 21.09 2.32
CA THR A 141 17.17 21.65 3.46
C THR A 141 16.82 23.11 3.73
N ASP A 142 16.28 23.80 2.73
CA ASP A 142 15.76 25.17 2.84
C ASP A 142 14.25 25.13 3.05
N GLU A 143 13.73 26.04 3.87
CA GLU A 143 12.30 26.10 4.17
C GLU A 143 11.45 26.35 2.90
N PRO A 144 10.30 25.68 2.74
CA PRO A 144 9.70 24.72 3.67
C PRO A 144 10.37 23.34 3.66
N THR A 145 10.76 22.84 4.83
CA THR A 145 11.29 21.46 5.00
C THR A 145 10.24 20.48 5.52
N ASN A 146 9.08 20.96 5.96
CA ASN A 146 8.00 20.12 6.47
C ASN A 146 6.70 20.33 5.70
N PHE A 147 5.94 19.25 5.47
CA PHE A 147 4.79 19.23 4.55
C PHE A 147 3.49 18.81 5.23
N ASP A 148 2.35 19.23 4.66
CA ASP A 148 1.01 18.87 5.14
C ASP A 148 0.69 17.40 4.88
N ALA A 149 1.17 16.87 3.75
CA ALA A 149 1.18 15.45 3.45
C ALA A 149 2.56 14.98 3.02
N VAL A 150 2.89 13.74 3.41
CA VAL A 150 3.99 12.99 2.81
C VAL A 150 3.42 11.71 2.23
N VAL A 151 3.63 11.47 0.94
CA VAL A 151 3.10 10.29 0.24
C VAL A 151 4.26 9.55 -0.40
N MET A 152 4.29 8.22 -0.27
CA MET A 152 5.47 7.46 -0.68
C MET A 152 5.12 6.04 -1.11
N ASN A 153 5.80 5.58 -2.18
CA ASN A 153 5.88 4.18 -2.56
C ASN A 153 7.36 3.86 -2.88
N PRO A 154 8.21 3.73 -1.86
CA PRO A 154 9.65 3.58 -2.05
C PRO A 154 9.99 2.23 -2.70
N PRO A 155 11.19 2.08 -3.27
CA PRO A 155 11.69 0.80 -3.75
C PRO A 155 11.81 -0.22 -2.60
N TYR A 156 11.12 -1.36 -2.74
CA TYR A 156 10.97 -2.34 -1.66
C TYR A 156 12.28 -3.06 -1.34
N SER A 157 12.68 -3.05 -0.07
CA SER A 157 13.84 -3.79 0.42
C SER A 157 15.12 -3.52 -0.37
N GLN A 158 15.27 -2.32 -0.94
CA GLN A 158 16.49 -1.88 -1.59
C GLN A 158 17.64 -1.81 -0.57
N LYS A 159 18.86 -2.04 -1.05
CA LYS A 159 20.08 -1.79 -0.28
C LYS A 159 20.41 -0.30 -0.26
N TYR A 160 20.91 0.19 0.86
CA TYR A 160 21.39 1.57 0.99
C TYR A 160 22.66 1.61 1.84
N ASP A 161 23.40 2.70 1.73
CA ASP A 161 24.64 2.91 2.49
C ASP A 161 24.32 3.38 3.91
N ALA A 162 24.12 2.41 4.81
CA ALA A 162 23.88 2.63 6.23
C ALA A 162 25.17 3.00 6.99
N VAL A 163 25.81 4.11 6.61
CA VAL A 163 27.06 4.56 7.24
C VAL A 163 26.80 5.06 8.67
N ASP A 164 27.75 4.82 9.58
CA ASP A 164 27.61 5.17 11.02
C ASP A 164 27.32 6.66 11.25
N GLY A 165 27.75 7.55 10.34
CA GLY A 165 27.44 8.99 10.40
C GLY A 165 25.94 9.29 10.45
N LEU A 166 25.11 8.44 9.84
CA LEU A 166 23.65 8.58 9.86
C LEU A 166 23.06 8.42 11.27
N LEU A 167 23.77 7.81 12.23
CA LEU A 167 23.28 7.74 13.62
C LEU A 167 23.17 9.12 14.29
N THR A 168 23.88 10.12 13.76
CA THR A 168 23.81 11.51 14.23
C THR A 168 22.93 12.40 13.36
N ASP A 169 22.46 11.88 12.23
CA ASP A 169 21.53 12.58 11.34
C ASP A 169 20.16 12.74 12.03
N PRO A 170 19.55 13.93 12.06
CA PRO A 170 18.26 14.19 12.70
C PRO A 170 17.13 13.24 12.27
N ARG A 171 17.20 12.68 11.04
CA ARG A 171 16.22 11.73 10.50
C ARG A 171 16.23 10.40 11.24
N PHE A 172 17.40 9.97 11.71
CA PHE A 172 17.60 8.62 12.26
C PHE A 172 18.00 8.61 13.75
N ALA A 173 18.68 9.67 14.22
CA ALA A 173 19.16 9.78 15.60
C ALA A 173 18.10 9.48 16.68
N PRO A 174 16.82 9.89 16.54
CA PRO A 174 15.79 9.61 17.55
C PRO A 174 15.47 8.13 17.77
N TYR A 175 15.91 7.24 16.87
CA TYR A 175 15.56 5.80 16.86
C TYR A 175 16.73 4.90 17.27
N LYS A 176 17.89 5.47 17.65
CA LYS A 176 19.08 4.80 18.22
C LYS A 176 19.77 3.76 17.33
N LYS A 177 19.13 3.30 16.26
CA LYS A 177 19.63 2.29 15.32
C LYS A 177 19.29 2.70 13.89
N LEU A 178 20.18 2.39 12.96
CA LEU A 178 19.93 2.55 11.54
C LEU A 178 19.23 1.31 10.99
N PRO A 179 18.22 1.46 10.11
CA PRO A 179 17.67 0.34 9.35
C PRO A 179 18.77 -0.54 8.72
N PRO A 180 18.60 -1.86 8.63
CA PRO A 180 19.65 -2.74 8.08
C PRO A 180 20.05 -2.31 6.66
N ALA A 181 21.35 -2.29 6.34
CA ALA A 181 21.85 -1.89 5.01
C ALA A 181 21.24 -2.69 3.84
N SER A 182 20.74 -3.90 4.11
CA SER A 182 20.05 -4.73 3.13
C SER A 182 18.56 -4.41 2.94
N LYS A 183 17.99 -3.51 3.76
CA LYS A 183 16.55 -3.20 3.87
C LYS A 183 16.33 -1.72 4.21
N ALA A 184 16.26 -0.88 3.17
CA ALA A 184 16.02 0.55 3.31
C ALA A 184 14.56 0.94 3.66
N ASP A 185 13.64 -0.02 3.85
CA ASP A 185 12.20 0.23 4.04
C ASP A 185 11.93 1.25 5.18
N PHE A 186 12.53 1.04 6.36
CA PHE A 186 12.44 2.01 7.47
C PHE A 186 13.25 3.28 7.23
N ALA A 187 14.31 3.25 6.42
CA ALA A 187 15.10 4.46 6.15
C ALA A 187 14.26 5.48 5.39
N PHE A 188 13.53 5.01 4.38
CA PHE A 188 12.55 5.81 3.65
C PHE A 188 11.39 6.29 4.54
N LEU A 189 10.82 5.41 5.36
CA LEU A 189 9.75 5.79 6.30
C LEU A 189 10.21 6.90 7.25
N LEU A 190 11.39 6.77 7.84
CA LEU A 190 11.93 7.74 8.79
C LEU A 190 12.26 9.07 8.11
N HIS A 191 12.82 9.05 6.90
CA HIS A 191 13.06 10.27 6.12
C HIS A 191 11.74 11.00 5.81
N GLY A 192 10.73 10.29 5.28
CA GLY A 192 9.42 10.92 5.02
C GLY A 192 8.77 11.47 6.30
N PHE A 193 8.86 10.72 7.40
CA PHE A 193 8.28 11.14 8.68
C PHE A 193 8.99 12.36 9.29
N TYR A 194 10.30 12.48 9.10
CA TYR A 194 11.08 13.66 9.50
C TYR A 194 10.53 14.94 8.82
N HIS A 195 10.24 14.88 7.52
CA HIS A 195 9.66 15.95 6.73
C HIS A 195 8.14 16.15 6.90
N LEU A 196 7.48 15.47 7.84
CA LEU A 196 6.05 15.68 8.09
C LEU A 196 5.82 16.88 9.04
N LYS A 197 4.83 17.75 8.80
CA LYS A 197 4.40 18.75 9.80
C LYS A 197 3.73 18.07 11.00
N ASP A 198 3.67 18.75 12.14
CA ASP A 198 2.99 18.23 13.33
C ASP A 198 1.49 17.97 13.11
N THR A 199 0.85 18.78 12.26
CA THR A 199 -0.55 18.62 11.83
C THR A 199 -0.70 17.75 10.58
N GLY A 200 0.40 17.25 10.02
CA GLY A 200 0.41 16.54 8.75
C GLY A 200 -0.01 15.08 8.88
N THR A 201 -0.32 14.47 7.74
CA THR A 201 -0.55 13.01 7.63
C THR A 201 0.34 12.42 6.56
N MET A 202 1.07 11.35 6.90
CA MET A 202 1.91 10.61 5.97
C MET A 202 1.23 9.29 5.60
N GLY A 203 1.27 8.92 4.31
CA GLY A 203 0.86 7.60 3.83
C GLY A 203 1.98 6.96 3.03
N ILE A 204 2.48 5.80 3.48
CA ILE A 204 3.59 5.09 2.82
C ILE A 204 3.20 3.64 2.54
N VAL A 205 3.45 3.18 1.31
CA VAL A 205 3.28 1.78 0.91
C VAL A 205 4.53 0.99 1.23
N LEU A 206 4.40 -0.10 1.99
CA LEU A 206 5.52 -0.98 2.35
C LEU A 206 5.13 -2.46 2.26
N PRO A 207 6.10 -3.38 2.07
CA PRO A 207 5.89 -4.80 2.32
C PRO A 207 5.57 -5.08 3.79
N HIS A 208 4.78 -6.11 4.09
CA HIS A 208 4.37 -6.46 5.47
C HIS A 208 5.54 -6.72 6.43
N GLY A 209 6.73 -7.04 5.95
CA GLY A 209 7.86 -7.33 6.83
C GLY A 209 8.22 -6.19 7.79
N VAL A 210 7.97 -4.92 7.43
CA VAL A 210 8.18 -3.78 8.36
C VAL A 210 7.31 -3.88 9.63
N LEU A 211 6.18 -4.58 9.55
CA LEU A 211 5.23 -4.73 10.64
C LEU A 211 5.69 -5.71 11.72
N PHE A 212 6.52 -6.71 11.36
CA PHE A 212 6.82 -7.82 12.27
C PHE A 212 8.29 -8.24 12.32
N ARG A 213 9.16 -7.78 11.41
CA ARG A 213 10.59 -8.10 11.50
C ARG A 213 11.16 -7.58 12.83
N GLY A 214 11.95 -8.43 13.49
CA GLY A 214 12.56 -8.15 14.79
C GLY A 214 13.89 -7.41 14.69
N GLY A 215 14.72 -7.51 15.73
CA GLY A 215 16.03 -6.88 15.78
C GLY A 215 15.93 -5.35 15.67
N VAL A 216 16.80 -4.76 14.85
CA VAL A 216 16.88 -3.31 14.64
C VAL A 216 15.56 -2.70 14.15
N GLU A 217 14.87 -3.35 13.21
CA GLU A 217 13.58 -2.86 12.71
C GLU A 217 12.50 -2.91 13.79
N GLY A 218 12.56 -3.92 14.67
CA GLY A 218 11.71 -4.00 15.87
C GLY A 218 11.93 -2.82 16.81
N THR A 219 13.18 -2.46 17.10
CA THR A 219 13.51 -1.30 17.94
C THR A 219 13.01 0.02 17.34
N ILE A 220 13.17 0.22 16.03
CA ILE A 220 12.67 1.43 15.36
C ILE A 220 11.13 1.50 15.44
N ARG A 221 10.46 0.38 15.18
CA ARG A 221 9.00 0.28 15.24
C ARG A 221 8.48 0.53 16.66
N GLU A 222 9.11 -0.02 17.67
CA GLU A 222 8.79 0.22 19.08
C GLU A 222 8.91 1.71 19.45
N GLU A 223 9.99 2.39 19.04
CA GLU A 223 10.17 3.83 19.30
C GLU A 223 9.11 4.69 18.58
N LEU A 224 8.70 4.31 17.35
CA LEU A 224 7.58 4.97 16.66
C LEU A 224 6.26 4.79 17.41
N LEU A 225 5.96 3.57 17.88
CA LEU A 225 4.73 3.24 18.59
C LEU A 225 4.67 3.91 19.97
N LYS A 226 5.78 3.93 20.71
CA LYS A 226 5.90 4.64 22.00
C LYS A 226 5.53 6.11 21.91
N LYS A 227 5.84 6.75 20.77
CA LYS A 227 5.52 8.14 20.46
C LYS A 227 4.14 8.32 19.80
N GLY A 228 3.42 7.24 19.50
CA GLY A 228 2.12 7.27 18.82
C GLY A 228 2.21 7.51 17.32
N ASN A 229 3.41 7.44 16.73
CA ASN A 229 3.65 7.96 15.37
C ASN A 229 3.01 7.12 14.26
N ILE A 230 2.71 5.84 14.52
CA ILE A 230 1.96 4.97 13.61
C ILE A 230 0.48 5.09 13.98
N TYR A 231 -0.32 5.64 13.08
CA TYR A 231 -1.74 5.94 13.32
C TYR A 231 -2.67 4.83 12.81
N ALA A 232 -2.33 4.23 11.66
CA ALA A 232 -3.09 3.12 11.08
C ALA A 232 -2.21 2.21 10.20
N VAL A 233 -2.62 0.96 10.06
CA VAL A 233 -2.03 -0.03 9.15
C VAL A 233 -3.16 -0.64 8.32
N ILE A 234 -3.11 -0.44 7.00
CA ILE A 234 -4.12 -0.92 6.06
C ILE A 234 -3.49 -2.00 5.18
N GLY A 235 -3.91 -3.25 5.35
CA GLY A 235 -3.52 -4.36 4.50
C GLY A 235 -4.12 -4.22 3.10
N LEU A 236 -3.29 -4.32 2.07
CA LEU A 236 -3.74 -4.31 0.68
C LEU A 236 -3.78 -5.73 0.11
N PRO A 237 -4.70 -6.01 -0.84
CA PRO A 237 -4.70 -7.27 -1.58
C PRO A 237 -3.35 -7.58 -2.22
N ALA A 238 -2.98 -8.87 -2.18
CA ALA A 238 -1.83 -9.37 -2.93
C ALA A 238 -2.00 -9.12 -4.44
N GLY A 239 -0.90 -8.97 -5.17
CA GLY A 239 -0.93 -8.85 -6.63
C GLY A 239 -1.56 -7.56 -7.19
N ILE A 240 -1.74 -6.52 -6.36
CA ILE A 240 -2.12 -5.16 -6.82
C ILE A 240 -0.99 -4.48 -7.57
N PHE A 241 0.25 -4.64 -7.12
CA PHE A 241 1.41 -4.00 -7.74
C PHE A 241 1.85 -4.79 -8.98
N PHE A 242 2.24 -4.10 -10.05
CA PHE A 242 2.66 -4.77 -11.28
C PHE A 242 3.99 -5.53 -11.12
N SER A 243 4.92 -5.01 -10.33
CA SER A 243 6.25 -5.58 -10.10
C SER A 243 6.31 -6.80 -9.20
N THR A 244 5.32 -6.99 -8.32
CA THR A 244 5.35 -8.03 -7.29
C THR A 244 3.97 -8.63 -7.02
N GLY A 245 3.95 -9.90 -6.65
CA GLY A 245 2.73 -10.60 -6.21
C GLY A 245 2.49 -10.54 -4.71
N ILE A 246 3.45 -10.02 -3.93
CA ILE A 246 3.34 -10.01 -2.46
C ILE A 246 2.22 -9.10 -1.98
N PRO A 247 1.56 -9.40 -0.85
CA PRO A 247 0.73 -8.45 -0.15
C PRO A 247 1.58 -7.28 0.37
N THR A 248 0.99 -6.10 0.35
CA THR A 248 1.60 -4.85 0.83
C THR A 248 0.65 -4.20 1.84
N CYS A 249 1.12 -3.14 2.49
CA CYS A 249 0.29 -2.37 3.40
C CYS A 249 0.55 -0.87 3.19
N ILE A 250 -0.45 -0.06 3.50
CA ILE A 250 -0.27 1.37 3.72
C ILE A 250 -0.08 1.57 5.22
N VAL A 251 1.03 2.16 5.61
CA VAL A 251 1.25 2.64 6.98
C VAL A 251 0.93 4.13 6.98
N VAL A 252 0.00 4.54 7.85
CA VAL A 252 -0.36 5.95 8.04
C VAL A 252 0.37 6.46 9.28
N LEU A 253 1.10 7.55 9.14
CA LEU A 253 1.83 8.17 10.24
C LEU A 253 1.34 9.59 10.52
N LYS A 254 1.33 9.96 11.80
CA LYS A 254 1.02 11.29 12.29
C LYS A 254 1.94 11.61 13.46
N LYS A 255 2.34 12.87 13.62
CA LYS A 255 3.09 13.32 14.81
C LYS A 255 2.17 13.56 16.02
N ASN A 256 0.88 13.77 15.77
CA ASN A 256 -0.13 13.99 16.80
C ASN A 256 -1.12 12.82 16.88
N ASN A 257 -0.87 11.90 17.82
CA ASN A 257 -1.71 10.76 18.14
C ASN A 257 -1.55 10.40 19.63
N PRO A 258 -2.15 11.18 20.55
CA PRO A 258 -1.79 11.16 21.97
C PRO A 258 -2.18 9.88 22.71
N ASP A 259 -3.23 9.19 22.26
CA ASP A 259 -3.66 7.90 22.81
C ASP A 259 -2.77 6.72 22.33
N ARG A 260 -1.96 6.96 21.29
CA ARG A 260 -1.00 6.00 20.70
C ARG A 260 -1.67 4.71 20.21
N SER A 261 -2.97 4.78 19.92
CA SER A 261 -3.72 3.67 19.34
C SER A 261 -3.36 3.49 17.86
N VAL A 262 -3.40 2.25 17.38
CA VAL A 262 -3.15 1.90 15.98
C VAL A 262 -4.41 1.27 15.41
N PHE A 263 -4.93 1.84 14.33
CA PHE A 263 -6.09 1.29 13.65
C PHE A 263 -5.67 0.32 12.55
N PHE A 264 -6.11 -0.93 12.65
CA PHE A 264 -5.83 -1.96 11.66
C PHE A 264 -7.03 -2.16 10.75
N ILE A 265 -6.79 -2.28 9.44
CA ILE A 265 -7.81 -2.64 8.45
C ILE A 265 -7.24 -3.76 7.58
N ASP A 266 -7.91 -4.92 7.55
CA ASP A 266 -7.58 -6.01 6.64
C ASP A 266 -8.34 -5.87 5.31
N GLY A 267 -7.77 -5.09 4.39
CA GLY A 267 -8.26 -4.96 3.03
C GLY A 267 -7.88 -6.11 2.10
N SER A 268 -7.27 -7.21 2.57
CA SER A 268 -6.70 -8.24 1.71
C SER A 268 -7.71 -8.92 0.77
N LYS A 269 -9.00 -8.95 1.15
CA LYS A 269 -10.12 -9.48 0.38
C LYS A 269 -10.81 -8.44 -0.52
N GLU A 270 -10.40 -7.17 -0.47
CA GLU A 270 -11.01 -6.06 -1.21
C GLU A 270 -10.45 -5.94 -2.63
N PHE A 271 -10.82 -6.84 -3.53
CA PHE A 271 -10.36 -6.76 -4.92
C PHE A 271 -11.26 -7.50 -5.90
N ARG A 272 -11.22 -7.04 -7.15
CA ARG A 272 -11.61 -7.85 -8.29
C ARG A 272 -10.39 -8.53 -8.89
N LYS A 273 -10.49 -9.85 -9.07
CA LYS A 273 -9.46 -10.65 -9.72
C LYS A 273 -9.54 -10.54 -11.24
N LYS A 274 -8.43 -10.27 -11.91
CA LYS A 274 -8.31 -10.34 -13.38
C LYS A 274 -6.97 -10.96 -13.76
N ARG A 275 -7.02 -12.21 -14.24
CA ARG A 275 -5.83 -13.05 -14.51
C ARG A 275 -4.95 -13.18 -13.25
N ALA A 276 -3.67 -12.84 -13.36
CA ALA A 276 -2.69 -12.91 -12.28
C ALA A 276 -2.57 -11.62 -11.46
N LYS A 277 -3.47 -10.64 -11.66
CA LYS A 277 -3.46 -9.34 -10.99
C LYS A 277 -4.80 -9.05 -10.33
N ASN A 278 -4.74 -8.30 -9.24
CA ASN A 278 -5.90 -7.86 -8.48
C ASN A 278 -6.07 -6.36 -8.65
N PHE A 279 -7.32 -5.90 -8.71
CA PHE A 279 -7.67 -4.51 -8.94
C PHE A 279 -8.57 -4.00 -7.82
N LEU A 280 -8.24 -2.83 -7.30
CA LEU A 280 -9.10 -2.08 -6.39
C LEU A 280 -10.07 -1.25 -7.23
N ASP A 281 -11.28 -1.78 -7.40
CA ASP A 281 -12.39 -1.01 -7.99
C ASP A 281 -12.90 0.08 -7.00
N PRO A 282 -13.62 1.12 -7.45
CA PRO A 282 -13.99 2.28 -6.63
C PRO A 282 -14.71 1.95 -5.31
N GLU A 283 -15.56 0.92 -5.29
CA GLU A 283 -16.28 0.44 -4.12
C GLU A 283 -15.34 -0.08 -3.02
N HIS A 284 -14.25 -0.74 -3.40
CA HIS A 284 -13.23 -1.22 -2.47
C HIS A 284 -12.48 -0.05 -1.83
N ILE A 285 -12.15 0.96 -2.64
CA ILE A 285 -11.48 2.19 -2.17
C ILE A 285 -12.40 2.94 -1.20
N GLU A 286 -13.69 3.05 -1.53
CA GLU A 286 -14.66 3.71 -0.66
C GLU A 286 -14.77 3.00 0.69
N LYS A 287 -14.92 1.67 0.69
CA LYS A 287 -15.01 0.88 1.92
C LYS A 287 -13.76 1.01 2.80
N LEU A 288 -12.56 0.95 2.21
CA LEU A 288 -11.31 1.13 2.94
C LEU A 288 -11.21 2.55 3.54
N TYR A 289 -11.58 3.56 2.76
CA TYR A 289 -11.53 4.95 3.19
C TYR A 289 -12.55 5.28 4.28
N THR A 290 -13.82 4.85 4.13
CA THR A 290 -14.86 5.09 5.14
C THR A 290 -14.49 4.42 6.45
N THR A 291 -14.01 3.17 6.39
CA THR A 291 -13.54 2.44 7.58
C THR A 291 -12.40 3.19 8.27
N TYR A 292 -11.42 3.70 7.52
CA TYR A 292 -10.34 4.52 8.05
C TYR A 292 -10.83 5.81 8.74
N VAL A 293 -11.78 6.51 8.12
CA VAL A 293 -12.34 7.76 8.65
C VAL A 293 -13.17 7.51 9.91
N ASP A 294 -14.00 6.47 9.90
CA ASP A 294 -14.86 6.11 11.02
C ASP A 294 -14.05 5.66 12.24
N ARG A 295 -12.89 5.01 12.00
CA ARG A 295 -11.92 4.55 13.00
C ARG A 295 -12.60 3.79 14.16
N LYS A 296 -13.42 2.81 13.79
CA LYS A 296 -14.15 1.92 14.70
C LYS A 296 -13.93 0.47 14.32
N ASP A 297 -14.08 -0.41 15.31
CA ASP A 297 -13.99 -1.84 15.09
C ASP A 297 -15.08 -2.30 14.12
N VAL A 298 -14.69 -3.17 13.19
CA VAL A 298 -15.57 -3.83 12.23
C VAL A 298 -15.21 -5.30 12.26
N GLU A 299 -16.19 -6.14 12.59
CA GLU A 299 -16.02 -7.59 12.73
C GLU A 299 -15.29 -8.19 11.50
N LYS A 300 -14.22 -8.95 11.78
CA LYS A 300 -13.34 -9.60 10.80
C LYS A 300 -12.67 -8.67 9.77
N TYR A 301 -12.71 -7.35 9.97
CA TYR A 301 -12.24 -6.38 8.97
C TYR A 301 -11.37 -5.26 9.54
N ALA A 302 -11.71 -4.71 10.71
CA ALA A 302 -10.95 -3.61 11.30
C ALA A 302 -10.97 -3.65 12.83
N HIS A 303 -9.88 -3.20 13.45
CA HIS A 303 -9.72 -3.18 14.90
C HIS A 303 -8.88 -1.98 15.35
N LEU A 304 -9.35 -1.24 16.36
CA LEU A 304 -8.62 -0.15 17.00
C LEU A 304 -7.84 -0.68 18.21
N ALA A 305 -6.60 -1.11 17.96
CA ALA A 305 -5.74 -1.63 19.01
C ALA A 305 -5.26 -0.51 19.94
N THR A 306 -5.46 -0.72 21.23
CA THR A 306 -4.92 0.15 22.28
C THR A 306 -3.41 0.00 22.38
N TYR A 307 -2.71 1.02 22.91
CA TYR A 307 -1.27 0.93 23.14
C TYR A 307 -0.87 -0.28 24.01
N ASP A 308 -1.67 -0.60 25.03
CA ASP A 308 -1.43 -1.77 25.90
C ASP A 308 -1.56 -3.09 25.14
N GLU A 309 -2.47 -3.18 24.16
CA GLU A 309 -2.59 -4.34 23.28
C GLU A 309 -1.41 -4.47 22.31
N ILE A 310 -0.89 -3.34 21.82
CA ILE A 310 0.34 -3.29 21.02
C ILE A 310 1.54 -3.79 21.84
N GLU A 311 1.68 -3.35 23.09
CA GLU A 311 2.76 -3.75 23.98
C GLU A 311 2.68 -5.25 24.35
N LYS A 312 1.48 -5.76 24.63
CA LYS A 312 1.25 -7.21 24.84
C LYS A 312 1.61 -8.06 23.63
N ASN A 313 1.54 -7.49 22.43
CA ASN A 313 1.95 -8.13 21.19
C ASN A 313 3.43 -7.86 20.84
N ASP A 314 4.26 -7.41 21.79
CA ASP A 314 5.70 -7.15 21.60
C ASP A 314 5.97 -6.18 20.43
N PHE A 315 5.12 -5.16 20.30
CA PHE A 315 5.16 -4.17 19.23
C PHE A 315 5.09 -4.77 17.81
N ASN A 316 4.56 -5.99 17.67
CA ASN A 316 4.39 -6.69 16.40
C ASN A 316 3.08 -6.29 15.74
N LEU A 317 3.15 -5.53 14.64
CA LEU A 317 2.00 -4.98 13.93
C LEU A 317 1.46 -5.93 12.84
N ASN A 318 1.75 -7.24 12.90
CA ASN A 318 1.21 -8.19 11.92
C ASN A 318 -0.32 -8.19 11.98
N ILE A 319 -0.99 -7.82 10.89
CA ILE A 319 -2.43 -7.55 10.83
C ILE A 319 -3.28 -8.69 11.43
N PRO A 320 -3.02 -9.99 11.15
CA PRO A 320 -3.79 -11.10 11.72
C PRO A 320 -3.74 -11.23 13.25
N ARG A 321 -2.86 -10.49 13.95
CA ARG A 321 -2.85 -10.43 15.43
C ARG A 321 -3.97 -9.56 15.99
N TYR A 322 -4.53 -8.68 15.17
CA TYR A 322 -5.50 -7.66 15.55
C TYR A 322 -6.83 -7.83 14.82
N VAL A 323 -6.80 -8.33 13.60
CA VAL A 323 -8.00 -8.59 12.78
C VAL A 323 -8.00 -10.06 12.40
N ASP A 324 -8.89 -10.83 13.01
CA ASP A 324 -9.12 -12.22 12.61
C ASP A 324 -10.11 -12.25 11.44
N SER A 325 -9.58 -12.40 10.23
CA SER A 325 -10.36 -12.49 9.00
C SER A 325 -10.62 -13.93 8.53
N SER A 326 -10.31 -14.91 9.39
CA SER A 326 -10.57 -16.32 9.13
C SER A 326 -12.07 -16.61 9.05
N GLU A 327 -12.43 -17.49 8.13
CA GLU A 327 -13.78 -18.06 8.08
C GLU A 327 -13.82 -19.15 9.15
N GLU A 328 -14.89 -19.16 9.95
CA GLU A 328 -15.09 -20.29 10.86
C GLU A 328 -15.27 -21.52 9.98
N GLU A 329 -14.36 -22.49 10.08
CA GLU A 329 -14.56 -23.78 9.43
C GLU A 329 -15.88 -24.32 9.97
N GLU A 330 -16.83 -24.63 9.07
CA GLU A 330 -18.06 -25.30 9.46
C GLU A 330 -17.66 -26.53 10.28
N GLY A 331 -18.10 -26.56 11.54
CA GLY A 331 -17.78 -27.66 12.44
C GLY A 331 -18.20 -28.96 11.76
N ILE A 332 -17.24 -29.83 11.49
CA ILE A 332 -17.52 -31.13 10.87
C ILE A 332 -18.55 -31.83 11.75
N ASP A 333 -19.73 -32.12 11.21
CA ASP A 333 -20.71 -32.96 11.88
C ASP A 333 -20.14 -34.38 11.91
N LEU A 334 -19.47 -34.69 13.01
CA LEU A 334 -18.82 -35.98 13.21
C LEU A 334 -19.85 -37.11 13.08
N GLN A 335 -21.11 -36.90 13.49
CA GLN A 335 -22.13 -37.93 13.40
C GLN A 335 -22.51 -38.18 11.94
N ALA A 336 -22.78 -37.13 11.16
CA ALA A 336 -23.04 -37.27 9.74
C ALA A 336 -21.86 -37.91 8.98
N THR A 337 -20.62 -37.56 9.38
CA THR A 337 -19.39 -38.15 8.81
C THR A 337 -19.28 -39.64 9.13
N PHE A 338 -19.61 -40.06 10.36
CA PHE A 338 -19.64 -41.47 10.74
C PHE A 338 -20.74 -42.25 10.01
N ASP A 339 -21.92 -41.66 9.84
CA ASP A 339 -23.03 -42.28 9.12
C ASP A 339 -22.69 -42.47 7.63
N GLU A 340 -22.01 -41.50 7.02
CA GLU A 340 -21.51 -41.59 5.64
C GLU A 340 -20.42 -42.65 5.49
N LEU A 341 -19.49 -42.76 6.45
CA LEU A 341 -18.47 -43.80 6.48
C LEU A 341 -19.10 -45.20 6.54
N ALA A 342 -20.07 -45.40 7.44
CA ALA A 342 -20.77 -46.68 7.58
C ALA A 342 -21.50 -47.09 6.28
N LYS A 343 -22.08 -46.11 5.58
CA LYS A 343 -22.74 -46.34 4.29
C LYS A 343 -21.73 -46.73 3.21
N LEU A 344 -20.58 -46.06 3.14
CA LEU A 344 -19.52 -46.37 2.20
C LEU A 344 -18.94 -47.77 2.42
N GLU A 345 -18.77 -48.21 3.68
CA GLU A 345 -18.35 -49.59 3.99
C GLU A 345 -19.38 -50.64 3.54
N GLU A 346 -20.68 -50.31 3.58
CA GLU A 346 -21.73 -51.20 3.08
C GLU A 346 -21.73 -51.25 1.54
N GLU A 347 -21.57 -50.10 0.88
CA GLU A 347 -21.41 -50.01 -0.57
C GLU A 347 -20.14 -50.74 -1.06
N GLU A 348 -19.02 -50.63 -0.34
CA GLU A 348 -17.78 -51.36 -0.63
C GLU A 348 -18.00 -52.88 -0.58
N LYS A 349 -18.66 -53.38 0.48
CA LYS A 349 -19.00 -54.81 0.59
C LYS A 349 -19.87 -55.29 -0.56
N GLU A 350 -20.85 -54.49 -0.99
CA GLU A 350 -21.67 -54.85 -2.14
C GLU A 350 -20.87 -54.91 -3.44
N VAL A 351 -19.96 -53.95 -3.65
CA VAL A 351 -19.09 -53.90 -4.83
C VAL A 351 -18.13 -55.08 -4.83
N ASP A 352 -17.50 -55.40 -3.70
CA ASP A 352 -16.62 -56.56 -3.54
C ASP A 352 -17.35 -57.87 -3.80
N ALA A 353 -18.59 -58.01 -3.33
CA ALA A 353 -19.41 -59.19 -3.59
C ALA A 353 -19.70 -59.36 -5.09
N LYS A 354 -20.06 -58.27 -5.78
CA LYS A 354 -20.29 -58.27 -7.24
C LYS A 354 -18.99 -58.59 -8.00
N LEU A 355 -17.87 -58.02 -7.57
CA LEU A 355 -16.56 -58.24 -8.18
C LEU A 355 -16.11 -59.71 -8.04
N ALA A 356 -16.33 -60.31 -6.86
CA ALA A 356 -16.05 -61.72 -6.60
C ALA A 356 -16.95 -62.68 -7.41
N GLU A 357 -18.16 -62.26 -7.77
CA GLU A 357 -19.03 -63.01 -8.68
C GLU A 357 -18.48 -62.97 -10.12
N PHE A 358 -18.11 -61.79 -10.63
CA PHE A 358 -17.47 -61.65 -11.94
C PHE A 358 -16.15 -62.43 -12.06
N PHE A 359 -15.30 -62.42 -11.03
CA PHE A 359 -14.05 -63.18 -11.05
C PHE A 359 -14.28 -64.70 -11.06
N ARG A 360 -15.32 -65.19 -10.38
CA ARG A 360 -15.72 -66.60 -10.44
C ARG A 360 -16.18 -66.99 -11.85
N GLU A 361 -16.94 -66.14 -12.54
CA GLU A 361 -17.35 -66.39 -13.93
C GLU A 361 -16.15 -66.46 -14.89
N LEU A 362 -15.08 -65.71 -14.60
CA LEU A 362 -13.84 -65.68 -15.39
C LEU A 362 -12.82 -66.77 -14.99
N GLY A 363 -13.10 -67.57 -13.96
CA GLY A 363 -12.23 -68.64 -13.49
C GLY A 363 -10.96 -68.16 -12.76
N ILE A 364 -11.00 -66.96 -12.18
CA ILE A 364 -9.89 -66.34 -11.43
C ILE A 364 -10.22 -66.40 -9.93
N ASP A 365 -9.35 -67.00 -9.12
CA ASP A 365 -9.54 -67.10 -7.67
C ASP A 365 -9.01 -65.85 -6.96
N PHE A 366 -9.88 -65.10 -6.29
CA PHE A 366 -9.54 -63.83 -5.64
C PHE A 366 -9.12 -64.09 -4.18
N GLY A 367 -7.84 -64.37 -3.99
CA GLY A 367 -7.24 -64.73 -2.68
C GLY A 367 -6.92 -63.55 -1.76
N GLY A 368 -7.85 -62.61 -1.55
CA GLY A 368 -7.68 -61.51 -0.61
C GLY A 368 -8.68 -61.58 0.54
N GLU A 369 -8.22 -61.86 1.76
CA GLU A 369 -9.00 -61.57 2.97
C GLU A 369 -9.27 -60.06 3.02
N VAL A 370 -10.54 -59.69 2.94
CA VAL A 370 -11.04 -58.34 3.22
C VAL A 370 -10.72 -58.05 4.69
N ARG A 371 -9.89 -57.05 4.96
CA ARG A 371 -9.42 -56.66 6.29
C ARG A 371 -10.17 -55.47 6.82
#